data_AF-A0A010RBE4-F1
#
_entry.id   AF-A0A010RBE4-F1
#
_cell.length_a   1.000
_cell.length_b   1.000
_cell.length_c   1.000
_cell.angle_alpha   90.00
_cell.angle_beta   90.00
_cell.angle_gamma   90.00
#
_symmetry.space_group_name_H-M   'P 1'
#
loop_
_entity.id
_entity.type
_entity.pdbx_description
1 polymer ?
#
loop_
_entity_poly.entity_id
_entity_poly.type
_entity_poly.pdbx_seq_one_letter_code
_entity_poly.pdbx_strand_id
1 'polypeptide(L)'
;MHAASILVVALSAVAMAADKPKRDCRRDRSHPGRGWYWIVEGDTLNEIAADFGSTANIIAAMNGIPNPDSIPAWHTIVVPCPP
;
A
#
# COMPACT_ATOMS: atom_id res chain seq x y z
N MET A 1 28.57 22.72 46.21
CA MET A 1 27.72 23.34 45.16
C MET A 1 28.64 23.60 43.97
N HIS A 2 28.57 22.94 42.81
CA HIS A 2 27.55 22.11 42.18
C HIS A 2 28.24 20.99 41.39
N ALA A 3 27.71 19.77 41.50
CA ALA A 3 28.09 18.64 40.66
C ALA A 3 27.72 18.96 39.20
N ALA A 4 28.68 18.84 38.27
CA ALA A 4 28.42 19.02 36.85
C ALA A 4 27.91 17.70 36.26
N SER A 5 26.63 17.68 35.94
CA SER A 5 25.88 16.58 35.33
C SER A 5 26.41 16.29 33.92
N ILE A 6 26.88 15.07 33.68
CA ILE A 6 27.13 14.56 32.32
C ILE A 6 25.82 13.93 31.85
N LEU A 7 25.08 14.67 31.03
CA LEU A 7 23.86 14.21 30.38
C LEU A 7 24.26 13.17 29.30
N VAL A 8 24.05 11.89 29.57
CA VAL A 8 24.18 10.83 28.55
C VAL A 8 22.98 10.98 27.62
N VAL A 9 23.18 11.60 26.46
CA VAL A 9 22.17 11.65 25.40
C VAL A 9 22.13 10.27 24.76
N ALA A 10 21.15 9.46 25.15
CA ALA A 10 20.85 8.22 24.46
C ALA A 10 20.42 8.57 23.03
N LEU A 11 21.31 8.32 22.06
CA LEU A 11 21.01 8.43 20.65
C LEU A 11 20.06 7.27 20.29
N SER A 12 18.76 7.55 20.32
CA SER A 12 17.74 6.60 19.90
C SER A 12 17.97 6.21 18.44
N ALA A 13 18.35 4.95 18.18
CA ALA A 13 18.33 4.41 16.83
C ALA A 13 16.85 4.19 16.43
N VAL A 14 16.30 5.10 15.64
CA VAL A 14 14.99 4.88 15.01
C VAL A 14 15.21 3.95 13.83
N ALA A 15 14.78 2.69 13.96
CA ALA A 15 14.69 1.77 12.84
C ALA A 15 13.63 2.29 11.87
N MET A 16 14.05 2.95 10.79
CA MET A 16 13.17 3.21 9.65
C MET A 16 12.95 1.86 8.97
N ALA A 17 11.77 1.25 9.17
CA ALA A 17 11.32 0.21 8.26
C ALA A 17 11.34 0.83 6.86
N ALA A 18 12.09 0.24 5.93
CA ALA A 18 12.04 0.63 4.55
C ALA A 18 10.64 0.27 4.03
N ASP A 19 9.70 1.20 4.14
CA ASP A 19 8.39 1.08 3.49
C ASP A 19 8.68 0.86 2.00
N LYS A 20 8.36 -0.35 1.50
CA LYS A 20 8.32 -0.61 0.06
C LYS A 20 7.47 0.53 -0.55
N PRO A 21 7.95 1.23 -1.60
CA PRO A 21 7.19 2.35 -2.15
C PRO A 21 5.80 1.86 -2.53
N LYS A 22 4.77 2.40 -1.85
CA LYS A 22 3.38 2.02 -2.09
C LYS A 22 3.02 2.35 -3.53
N ARG A 23 2.27 1.45 -4.17
CA ARG A 23 1.70 1.67 -5.50
C ARG A 23 0.83 2.93 -5.47
N ASP A 24 0.94 3.75 -6.50
CA ASP A 24 0.01 4.86 -6.67
C ASP A 24 -1.24 4.40 -7.44
N CYS A 25 -2.37 5.05 -7.16
CA CYS A 25 -3.62 4.82 -7.87
C CYS A 25 -3.94 6.02 -8.76
N ARG A 26 -4.34 5.75 -10.01
CA ARG A 26 -4.94 6.79 -10.84
C ARG A 26 -6.35 7.07 -10.33
N ARG A 27 -6.51 8.16 -9.56
CA ARG A 27 -7.80 8.56 -8.95
C ARG A 27 -8.93 8.70 -9.99
N ASP A 28 -10.08 8.13 -9.67
CA ASP A 28 -11.33 8.35 -10.41
C ASP A 28 -12.02 9.62 -9.89
N ARG A 29 -12.02 10.67 -10.70
CA ARG A 29 -12.64 11.96 -10.34
C ARG A 29 -14.16 11.87 -10.23
N SER A 30 -14.78 10.90 -10.89
CA SER A 30 -16.23 10.71 -10.86
C SER A 30 -16.68 9.89 -9.65
N HIS A 31 -15.76 9.14 -9.02
CA HIS A 31 -16.07 8.26 -7.91
C HIS A 31 -15.03 8.37 -6.79
N PRO A 32 -15.21 9.29 -5.83
CA PRO A 32 -14.32 9.42 -4.67
C PRO A 32 -14.08 8.09 -3.96
N GLY A 33 -12.84 7.86 -3.54
CA GLY A 33 -12.44 6.62 -2.88
C GLY A 33 -12.11 5.46 -3.82
N ARG A 34 -12.20 5.64 -5.15
CA ARG A 34 -11.83 4.65 -6.16
C ARG A 34 -10.79 5.19 -7.13
N GLY A 35 -10.00 4.29 -7.68
CA GLY A 35 -9.02 4.59 -8.71
C GLY A 35 -8.66 3.36 -9.50
N TRP A 36 -7.72 3.52 -10.43
CA TRP A 36 -7.23 2.44 -11.28
C TRP A 36 -5.77 2.14 -10.99
N TYR A 37 -5.43 0.86 -11.02
CA TYR A 37 -4.07 0.36 -10.96
C TYR A 37 -3.82 -0.59 -12.14
N TRP A 38 -2.62 -0.52 -12.72
CA TRP A 38 -2.17 -1.37 -13.82
C TRP A 38 -1.30 -2.49 -13.27
N ILE A 39 -1.81 -3.72 -13.32
CA ILE A 39 -1.10 -4.91 -12.85
C ILE A 39 0.15 -5.11 -13.69
N VAL A 40 1.31 -5.24 -13.04
CA VAL A 40 2.57 -5.56 -13.70
C VAL A 40 2.99 -7.00 -13.42
N GLU A 41 3.94 -7.50 -14.19
CA GLU A 41 4.46 -8.86 -13.99
C GLU A 41 5.06 -9.04 -12.58
N GLY A 42 4.69 -10.14 -11.92
CA GLY A 42 5.09 -10.44 -10.54
C GLY A 42 4.13 -9.94 -9.46
N ASP A 43 3.10 -9.18 -9.81
CA ASP A 43 2.08 -8.75 -8.86
C ASP A 43 1.22 -9.91 -8.35
N THR A 44 0.86 -9.84 -7.06
CA THR A 44 -0.18 -10.68 -6.46
C THR A 44 -1.29 -9.80 -5.91
N LEU A 45 -2.54 -10.25 -5.98
CA LEU A 45 -3.68 -9.45 -5.53
C LEU A 45 -3.57 -9.07 -4.04
N ASN A 46 -2.93 -9.91 -3.23
CA ASN A 46 -2.64 -9.62 -1.82
C ASN A 46 -1.69 -8.43 -1.64
N GLU A 47 -0.60 -8.35 -2.42
CA GLU A 47 0.32 -7.21 -2.36
C GLU A 47 -0.36 -5.92 -2.85
N ILE A 48 -1.12 -6.00 -3.96
CA ILE A 48 -1.88 -4.85 -4.45
C ILE A 48 -2.83 -4.34 -3.36
N ALA A 49 -3.57 -5.25 -2.74
CA ALA A 49 -4.53 -4.92 -1.71
C ALA A 49 -3.89 -4.28 -0.48
N ALA A 50 -2.77 -4.81 -0.01
CA ALA A 50 -2.03 -4.26 1.12
C ALA A 50 -1.58 -2.81 0.84
N ASP A 51 -1.06 -2.54 -0.36
CA ASP A 51 -0.58 -1.22 -0.75
C ASP A 51 -1.70 -0.16 -0.78
N PHE A 52 -2.94 -0.58 -1.10
CA PHE A 52 -4.13 0.27 -1.12
C PHE A 52 -5.00 0.17 0.15
N GLY A 53 -4.51 -0.47 1.22
CA GLY A 53 -5.23 -0.58 2.50
C GLY A 53 -6.52 -1.40 2.43
N SER A 54 -6.50 -2.50 1.67
CA SER A 54 -7.64 -3.39 1.41
C SER A 54 -7.27 -4.86 1.58
N THR A 55 -8.16 -5.76 1.16
CA THR A 55 -7.91 -7.21 1.07
C THR A 55 -8.12 -7.70 -0.37
N ALA A 56 -7.45 -8.78 -0.75
CA ALA A 56 -7.60 -9.36 -2.09
C ALA A 56 -9.06 -9.73 -2.39
N ASN A 57 -9.82 -10.20 -1.39
CA ASN A 57 -11.25 -10.50 -1.55
C ASN A 57 -12.09 -9.25 -1.88
N ILE A 58 -11.80 -8.11 -1.24
CA ILE A 58 -12.51 -6.85 -1.54
C ILE A 58 -12.19 -6.39 -2.97
N ILE A 59 -10.91 -6.39 -3.35
CA ILE A 59 -10.51 -6.00 -4.71
C ILE A 59 -11.08 -6.98 -5.75
N ALA A 60 -11.08 -8.29 -5.47
CA ALA A 60 -11.67 -9.29 -6.35
C ALA A 60 -13.17 -9.06 -6.57
N ALA A 61 -13.91 -8.78 -5.49
CA ALA A 61 -15.33 -8.44 -5.57
C ALA A 61 -15.57 -7.15 -6.37
N MET A 62 -14.74 -6.12 -6.21
CA MET A 62 -14.84 -4.86 -6.97
C MET A 62 -14.64 -5.05 -8.48
N ASN A 63 -13.87 -6.07 -8.89
CA ASN A 63 -13.47 -6.29 -10.28
C ASN A 63 -14.11 -7.53 -10.93
N GLY A 64 -14.92 -8.29 -10.18
CA GLY A 64 -15.48 -9.56 -10.67
C GLY A 64 -14.44 -10.65 -10.92
N ILE A 65 -13.34 -10.64 -10.16
CA ILE A 65 -12.25 -11.63 -10.30
C ILE A 65 -12.69 -12.92 -9.57
N PRO A 66 -12.81 -14.07 -10.27
CA PRO A 66 -13.30 -15.31 -9.66
C PRO A 66 -12.25 -16.00 -8.79
N ASN A 67 -10.96 -15.87 -9.12
CA ASN A 67 -9.85 -16.44 -8.37
C ASN A 67 -8.84 -15.34 -7.99
N PRO A 68 -8.81 -14.88 -6.73
CA PRO A 68 -7.85 -13.88 -6.23
C PRO A 68 -6.38 -14.27 -6.41
N ASP A 69 -6.07 -15.57 -6.44
CA ASP A 69 -4.70 -16.08 -6.57
C ASP A 69 -4.24 -16.17 -8.03
N SER A 70 -5.10 -15.84 -8.99
CA SER A 70 -4.80 -15.87 -10.43
C SER A 70 -5.30 -14.59 -11.09
N ILE A 71 -4.39 -13.63 -11.26
CA ILE A 71 -4.65 -12.35 -11.94
C ILE A 71 -3.74 -12.19 -13.16
N PRO A 72 -4.23 -11.62 -14.28
CA PRO A 72 -3.41 -11.36 -15.44
C PRO A 72 -2.53 -10.12 -15.22
N ALA A 73 -1.25 -10.23 -15.61
CA ALA A 73 -0.40 -9.06 -15.79
C ALA A 73 -0.89 -8.20 -16.96
N TRP A 74 -0.47 -6.93 -16.99
CA TRP A 74 -0.83 -5.96 -18.02
C TRP A 74 -2.34 -5.74 -18.12
N HIS A 75 -3.00 -5.65 -16.97
CA HIS A 75 -4.44 -5.46 -16.85
C HIS A 75 -4.78 -4.35 -15.86
N THR A 76 -5.74 -3.50 -16.21
CA THR A 76 -6.20 -2.43 -15.32
C THR A 76 -7.31 -2.95 -14.41
N ILE A 77 -7.16 -2.74 -13.11
CA ILE A 77 -8.20 -3.03 -12.11
C ILE A 77 -8.58 -1.79 -11.33
N VAL A 78 -9.79 -1.80 -10.78
CA VAL A 78 -10.27 -0.80 -9.83
C VAL A 78 -9.76 -1.15 -8.44
N VAL A 79 -9.21 -0.17 -7.75
CA VAL A 79 -8.69 -0.28 -6.37
C VAL A 79 -9.27 0.82 -5.49
N PRO A 80 -9.33 0.61 -4.17
CA PRO A 80 -9.53 1.72 -3.23
C PRO A 80 -8.46 2.78 -3.43
N CYS A 81 -8.88 4.04 -3.49
CA CYS A 81 -8.00 5.18 -3.73
C CYS A 81 -8.53 6.37 -2.92
N PRO A 82 -8.08 6.52 -1.66
CA PRO A 82 -8.51 7.62 -0.81
C PRO A 82 -8.21 9.00 -1.44
N PRO A 83 -9.07 10.01 -1.20
CA PRO A 83 -8.86 11.38 -1.68
C PRO A 83 -7.64 12.05 -1.04
#